data_AF-A0A945SPB3-F1
#
_entry.id   AF-A0A945SPB3-F1
#
_cell.length_a   1.000
_cell.length_b   1.000
_cell.length_c   1.000
_cell.angle_alpha   90.00
_cell.angle_beta   90.00
_cell.angle_gamma   90.00
#
_symmetry.space_group_name_H-M   'P 1'
#
loop_
_entity.id
_entity.type
_entity.pdbx_description
1 polymer ?
#
loop_
_entity_poly.entity_id
_entity_poly.type
_entity_poly.pdbx_seq_one_letter_code
_entity_poly.pdbx_strand_id
1 'polypeptide(L)'
;MPLMKRNLANILNTASGAGIFALLPLKAWAQNTPAMSGTSSYEQPLFFGIALAIVFIWSRVLISEYRHLCGQLDDNKVSLGRKDEYREMLNVSPDAVLISDDHRLRYANPAALKLFGAASFDVLAENRPIDLVDPEQLDAARALRQESLRTGRGSNYAIIRHARIDGEMIETEVACA
;
A
#
# COMPACT_ATOMS: atom_id res chain seq x y z
N MET A 1 -3.27 14.49 15.41
CA MET A 1 -4.07 13.41 14.80
C MET A 1 -5.59 13.73 14.83
N PRO A 2 -6.10 14.78 14.14
CA PRO A 2 -7.52 15.18 14.22
C PRO A 2 -8.33 15.00 12.92
N LEU A 3 -7.71 14.56 11.83
CA LEU A 3 -8.34 14.52 10.49
C LEU A 3 -9.31 13.34 10.30
N MET A 4 -9.23 12.30 11.13
CA MET A 4 -10.03 11.07 10.94
C MET A 4 -11.43 11.15 11.56
N LYS A 5 -11.66 12.01 12.56
CA LYS A 5 -12.99 12.19 13.18
C LYS A 5 -13.92 13.07 12.34
N ARG A 6 -13.36 13.99 11.54
CA ARG A 6 -14.15 14.94 10.73
C ARG A 6 -14.80 14.29 9.50
N ASN A 7 -14.17 13.25 8.95
CA ASN A 7 -14.74 12.49 7.82
C ASN A 7 -15.84 11.50 8.25
N LEU A 8 -15.76 10.91 9.44
CA LEU A 8 -16.80 10.02 9.97
C LEU A 8 -18.13 10.76 10.19
N ALA A 9 -18.08 12.02 10.64
CA ALA A 9 -19.26 12.85 10.79
C ALA A 9 -19.91 13.20 9.44
N ASN A 10 -19.12 13.47 8.39
CA ASN A 10 -19.66 13.75 7.06
C ASN A 10 -20.27 12.52 6.40
N ILE A 11 -19.69 11.32 6.59
CA ILE A 11 -20.23 10.06 6.05
C ILE A 11 -21.55 9.67 6.75
N LEU A 12 -21.67 9.93 8.06
CA LEU A 12 -22.93 9.74 8.78
C LEU A 12 -23.98 10.80 8.42
N ASN A 13 -23.57 12.00 7.98
CA ASN A 13 -24.49 13.05 7.54
C ASN A 13 -24.98 12.87 6.09
N THR A 14 -24.22 12.23 5.22
CA THR A 14 -24.73 11.81 3.89
C THR A 14 -25.62 10.56 3.96
N ALA A 15 -25.46 9.71 4.99
CA ALA A 15 -26.32 8.56 5.22
C ALA A 15 -27.67 8.90 5.90
N SER A 16 -27.80 10.08 6.51
CA SER A 16 -29.04 10.49 7.20
C SER A 16 -30.12 11.07 6.28
N GLY A 17 -29.84 11.25 4.98
CA GLY A 17 -30.87 11.53 3.97
C GLY A 17 -31.79 10.34 3.68
N ALA A 18 -31.36 9.12 3.97
CA ALA A 18 -32.10 7.88 3.67
C ALA A 18 -32.86 7.30 4.87
N GLY A 19 -32.63 7.80 6.09
CA GLY A 19 -33.16 7.21 7.33
C GLY A 19 -34.55 7.68 7.75
N ILE A 20 -35.10 8.76 7.17
CA ILE A 20 -36.39 9.33 7.60
C ILE A 20 -37.57 8.83 6.75
N PHE A 21 -37.33 8.27 5.56
CA PHE A 21 -38.41 7.79 4.69
C PHE A 21 -38.93 6.38 5.04
N ALA A 22 -38.29 5.65 5.95
CA ALA A 22 -38.69 4.28 6.31
C ALA A 22 -39.86 4.19 7.30
N LEU A 23 -40.19 5.27 8.03
CA LEU A 23 -41.23 5.25 9.08
C LEU A 23 -42.56 5.93 8.69
N LEU A 24 -42.58 6.71 7.59
CA LEU A 24 -43.80 7.30 7.06
C LEU A 24 -44.82 6.30 6.50
N PRO A 25 -44.44 5.18 5.83
CA PRO A 25 -45.45 4.27 5.30
C PRO A 25 -46.16 3.48 6.39
N LEU A 26 -45.54 3.21 7.55
CA LEU A 26 -46.13 2.43 8.63
C LEU A 26 -47.21 3.20 9.41
N LYS A 27 -47.00 4.49 9.64
CA LYS A 27 -47.96 5.31 10.42
C LYS A 27 -49.20 5.68 9.59
N ALA A 28 -49.04 5.91 8.28
CA ALA A 28 -50.15 6.15 7.37
C ALA A 28 -50.98 4.88 7.10
N TRP A 29 -50.34 3.70 7.08
CA TRP A 29 -51.01 2.42 6.86
C TRP A 29 -51.89 1.99 8.04
N ALA A 30 -51.50 2.34 9.28
CA ALA A 30 -52.27 2.00 10.48
C ALA A 30 -53.52 2.89 10.71
N GLN A 31 -53.53 4.11 10.17
CA GLN A 31 -54.60 5.09 10.45
C GLN A 31 -55.68 5.15 9.38
N ASN A 32 -55.42 4.59 8.19
CA ASN A 32 -56.29 4.74 7.03
C ASN A 32 -56.71 3.39 6.43
N THR A 33 -56.90 2.35 7.26
CA THR A 33 -57.53 1.09 6.84
C THR A 33 -59.05 1.32 6.67
N PRO A 34 -59.59 1.48 5.44
CA PRO A 34 -61.02 1.32 5.27
C PRO A 34 -61.38 -0.13 5.64
N ALA A 35 -62.53 -0.33 6.28
CA ALA A 35 -63.09 -1.65 6.50
C ALA A 35 -63.09 -2.43 5.17
N MET A 36 -62.19 -3.40 5.03
CA MET A 36 -62.06 -4.24 3.83
C MET A 36 -63.20 -5.25 3.80
N SER A 37 -64.40 -4.79 3.43
CA SER A 37 -65.47 -5.64 2.92
C SER A 37 -65.65 -5.33 1.43
N GLY A 38 -64.96 -6.09 0.58
CA GLY A 38 -65.08 -6.02 -0.87
C GLY A 38 -63.87 -5.44 -1.57
N THR A 39 -62.82 -6.24 -1.76
CA THR A 39 -61.72 -5.90 -2.66
C THR A 39 -61.54 -6.98 -3.69
N SER A 40 -61.67 -6.58 -4.95
CA SER A 40 -61.33 -7.32 -6.15
C SER A 40 -59.96 -8.00 -6.03
N SER A 41 -59.86 -9.27 -6.42
CA SER A 41 -58.74 -10.20 -6.16
C SER A 41 -57.41 -9.89 -6.87
N TYR A 42 -57.12 -8.63 -7.25
CA TYR A 42 -56.01 -8.29 -8.15
C TYR A 42 -54.94 -7.32 -7.59
N GLU A 43 -55.09 -6.75 -6.39
CA GLU A 43 -54.14 -5.71 -5.89
C GLU A 43 -52.92 -6.23 -5.10
N GLN A 44 -53.00 -7.42 -4.50
CA GLN A 44 -51.91 -8.02 -3.71
C GLN A 44 -50.59 -8.32 -4.48
N PRO A 45 -50.60 -8.90 -5.70
CA PRO A 45 -49.36 -9.33 -6.37
C PRO A 45 -48.48 -8.17 -6.85
N LEU A 46 -49.07 -7.02 -7.15
CA LEU A 46 -48.34 -5.85 -7.64
C LEU A 46 -47.41 -5.27 -6.57
N PHE A 47 -47.87 -5.20 -5.31
CA PHE A 47 -47.07 -4.70 -4.19
C PHE A 47 -45.88 -5.61 -3.88
N PHE A 48 -46.07 -6.93 -3.90
CA PHE A 48 -44.95 -7.87 -3.75
C PHE A 48 -43.94 -7.74 -4.89
N GLY A 49 -44.41 -7.54 -6.12
CA GLY A 49 -43.55 -7.28 -7.27
C GLY A 49 -42.67 -6.03 -7.10
N ILE A 50 -43.26 -4.92 -6.65
CA ILE A 50 -42.52 -3.67 -6.40
C ILE A 50 -41.53 -3.84 -5.24
N ALA A 51 -41.92 -4.47 -4.15
CA ALA A 51 -41.03 -4.72 -3.01
C ALA A 51 -39.83 -5.60 -3.41
N LEU A 52 -40.05 -6.67 -4.18
CA LEU A 52 -38.99 -7.52 -4.71
C LEU A 52 -38.08 -6.77 -5.69
N ALA A 53 -38.65 -5.94 -6.56
CA ALA A 53 -37.86 -5.12 -7.50
C ALA A 53 -36.96 -4.13 -6.75
N ILE A 54 -37.48 -3.49 -5.69
CA ILE A 54 -36.71 -2.58 -4.84
C ILE A 54 -35.56 -3.32 -4.15
N VAL A 55 -35.82 -4.47 -3.51
CA VAL A 55 -34.78 -5.29 -2.86
C VAL A 55 -33.72 -5.73 -3.87
N PHE A 56 -34.14 -6.14 -5.08
CA PHE A 56 -33.23 -6.53 -6.15
C PHE A 56 -32.34 -5.36 -6.59
N ILE A 57 -32.92 -4.18 -6.80
CA ILE A 57 -32.16 -2.96 -7.15
C ILE A 57 -31.16 -2.60 -6.04
N TRP A 58 -31.59 -2.60 -4.78
CA TRP A 58 -30.71 -2.30 -3.64
C TRP A 58 -29.57 -3.30 -3.49
N SER A 59 -29.83 -4.59 -3.68
CA SER A 59 -28.78 -5.62 -3.65
C SER A 59 -27.72 -5.42 -4.74
N ARG A 60 -28.14 -5.05 -5.96
CA ARG A 60 -27.23 -4.79 -7.08
C ARG A 60 -26.35 -3.56 -6.82
N VAL A 61 -26.93 -2.51 -6.25
CA VAL A 61 -26.20 -1.29 -5.86
C VAL A 61 -25.20 -1.57 -4.74
N LEU A 62 -25.62 -2.30 -3.69
CA LEU A 62 -24.73 -2.68 -2.58
C LEU A 62 -23.57 -3.57 -3.04
N ILE A 63 -23.81 -4.53 -3.94
CA ILE A 63 -22.76 -5.37 -4.51
C ILE A 63 -21.78 -4.54 -5.35
N SER A 64 -22.27 -3.53 -6.08
CA SER A 64 -21.42 -2.64 -6.86
C SER A 64 -20.49 -1.83 -5.97
N GLU A 65 -21.04 -1.19 -4.93
CA GLU A 65 -20.28 -0.37 -3.99
C GLU A 65 -19.26 -1.21 -3.20
N TYR A 66 -19.68 -2.39 -2.74
CA TYR A 66 -18.80 -3.33 -2.05
C TYR A 66 -17.63 -3.78 -2.94
N ARG A 67 -17.89 -4.10 -4.22
CA ARG A 67 -16.82 -4.47 -5.17
C ARG A 67 -15.84 -3.32 -5.41
N HIS A 68 -16.31 -2.07 -5.42
CA HIS A 68 -15.46 -0.91 -5.58
C HIS A 68 -14.53 -0.71 -4.37
N LEU A 69 -15.07 -0.83 -3.16
CA LEU A 69 -14.30 -0.77 -1.92
C LEU A 69 -13.30 -1.93 -1.79
N CYS A 70 -13.68 -3.16 -2.16
CA CYS A 70 -12.76 -4.29 -2.16
C CYS A 70 -11.61 -4.11 -3.16
N GLY A 71 -11.88 -3.60 -4.37
CA GLY A 71 -10.85 -3.35 -5.37
C GLY A 71 -9.76 -2.39 -4.89
N GLN A 72 -10.13 -1.30 -4.21
CA GLN A 72 -9.17 -0.33 -3.66
C GLN A 72 -8.30 -0.92 -2.53
N LEU A 73 -8.85 -1.86 -1.75
CA LEU A 73 -8.10 -2.54 -0.69
C LEU A 73 -7.15 -3.60 -1.25
N ASP A 74 -7.52 -4.27 -2.34
CA ASP A 74 -6.68 -5.26 -3.01
C ASP A 74 -5.46 -4.61 -3.67
N ASP A 75 -5.61 -3.45 -4.32
CA ASP A 75 -4.49 -2.70 -4.92
C ASP A 75 -3.41 -2.31 -3.89
N ASN A 76 -3.84 -1.94 -2.68
CA ASN A 76 -2.93 -1.57 -1.59
C ASN A 76 -2.23 -2.81 -1.00
N LYS A 77 -2.94 -3.95 -0.89
CA LYS A 77 -2.36 -5.22 -0.45
C LYS A 77 -1.35 -5.78 -1.45
N VAL A 78 -1.61 -5.68 -2.75
CA VAL A 78 -0.65 -6.11 -3.79
C VAL A 78 0.64 -5.27 -3.70
N SER A 79 0.52 -3.99 -3.38
CA SER A 79 1.67 -3.08 -3.20
C SER A 79 2.48 -3.37 -1.93
N LEU A 80 1.82 -3.84 -0.87
CA LEU A 80 2.46 -4.23 0.40
C LEU A 80 3.09 -5.64 0.30
N GLY A 81 2.34 -6.62 -0.19
CA GLY A 81 2.82 -8.00 -0.36
C GLY A 81 4.10 -8.07 -1.20
N ARG A 82 4.16 -7.34 -2.32
CA ARG A 82 5.37 -7.28 -3.16
C ARG A 82 6.58 -6.67 -2.45
N LYS A 83 6.38 -5.70 -1.55
CA LYS A 83 7.48 -5.06 -0.81
C LYS A 83 8.03 -5.97 0.28
N ASP A 84 7.16 -6.69 0.97
CA ASP A 84 7.55 -7.59 2.05
C ASP A 84 8.19 -8.87 1.49
N GLU A 85 7.65 -9.44 0.42
CA GLU A 85 8.26 -10.57 -0.30
C GLU A 85 9.65 -10.21 -0.86
N TYR A 86 9.79 -9.02 -1.46
CA TYR A 86 11.09 -8.57 -1.96
C TYR A 86 12.12 -8.41 -0.84
N ARG A 87 11.70 -7.89 0.31
CA ARG A 87 12.57 -7.74 1.50
C ARG A 87 12.98 -9.09 2.06
N GLU A 88 12.07 -10.05 2.16
CA GLU A 88 12.40 -11.40 2.59
C GLU A 88 13.42 -12.04 1.66
N MET A 89 13.25 -11.90 0.34
CA MET A 89 14.18 -12.42 -0.65
C MET A 89 15.58 -11.78 -0.51
N LEU A 90 15.67 -10.46 -0.35
CA LEU A 90 16.96 -9.79 -0.13
C LEU A 90 17.62 -10.20 1.19
N ASN A 91 16.83 -10.49 2.23
CA ASN A 91 17.35 -10.87 3.54
C ASN A 91 18.05 -12.23 3.54
N VAL A 92 17.63 -13.16 2.66
CA VAL A 92 18.24 -14.48 2.50
C VAL A 92 19.34 -14.52 1.44
N SER A 93 19.50 -13.44 0.66
CA SER A 93 20.54 -13.35 -0.37
C SER A 93 21.95 -13.39 0.24
N PRO A 94 22.89 -14.16 -0.32
CA PRO A 94 24.30 -14.13 0.09
C PRO A 94 25.01 -12.85 -0.35
N ASP A 95 24.49 -12.17 -1.38
CA ASP A 95 25.09 -10.96 -1.92
C ASP A 95 24.73 -9.74 -1.06
N ALA A 96 25.72 -8.89 -0.79
CA ALA A 96 25.51 -7.65 -0.06
C ALA A 96 24.73 -6.65 -0.93
N VAL A 97 23.56 -6.23 -0.45
CA VAL A 97 22.70 -5.27 -1.15
C VAL A 97 22.49 -4.03 -0.28
N LEU A 98 22.82 -2.87 -0.85
CA LEU A 98 22.59 -1.55 -0.27
C LEU A 98 21.63 -0.77 -1.18
N ILE A 99 20.58 -0.21 -0.60
CA ILE A 99 19.67 0.71 -1.30
C ILE A 99 19.89 2.09 -0.70
N SER A 100 20.24 3.05 -1.57
CA SER A 100 20.44 4.44 -1.19
C SER A 100 19.50 5.38 -1.94
N ASP A 101 19.04 6.41 -1.26
CA ASP A 101 18.20 7.48 -1.78
C ASP A 101 18.81 8.81 -1.33
N ASP A 102 18.97 9.75 -2.26
CA ASP A 102 19.64 11.04 -2.03
C ASP A 102 20.96 10.93 -1.24
N HIS A 103 21.81 9.98 -1.66
CA HIS A 103 23.11 9.66 -1.04
C HIS A 103 23.05 9.10 0.38
N ARG A 104 21.86 8.85 0.92
CA ARG A 104 21.65 8.24 2.24
C ARG A 104 21.22 6.81 2.12
N LEU A 105 21.70 5.97 3.02
CA LEU A 105 21.30 4.57 3.07
C LEU A 105 19.85 4.45 3.55
N ARG A 106 19.03 3.69 2.82
CA ARG A 106 17.62 3.40 3.16
C ARG A 106 17.40 1.96 3.57
N TYR A 107 18.24 1.06 3.09
CA TYR A 107 18.16 -0.35 3.40
C TYR A 107 19.52 -1.01 3.16
N ALA A 108 19.84 -1.97 4.02
CA ALA A 108 20.95 -2.90 3.85
C ALA A 108 20.46 -4.28 4.27
N ASN A 109 20.74 -5.30 3.47
CA ASN A 109 20.44 -6.68 3.86
C ASN A 109 21.46 -7.20 4.90
N PRO A 110 21.18 -8.33 5.57
CA PRO A 110 22.10 -8.90 6.57
C PRO A 110 23.49 -9.25 6.00
N ALA A 111 23.58 -9.64 4.73
CA ALA A 111 24.85 -9.89 4.06
C ALA A 111 25.71 -8.62 3.97
N ALA A 112 25.11 -7.47 3.64
CA ALA A 112 25.79 -6.19 3.64
C ALA A 112 26.28 -5.78 5.04
N LEU A 113 25.46 -5.96 6.08
CA LEU A 113 25.90 -5.68 7.46
C LEU A 113 27.12 -6.52 7.85
N LYS A 114 27.13 -7.81 7.50
CA LYS A 114 28.27 -8.71 7.73
C LYS A 114 29.52 -8.26 6.96
N LEU A 115 29.35 -7.93 5.67
CA LEU A 115 30.43 -7.47 4.79
C LEU A 115 31.10 -6.21 5.37
N PHE A 116 30.31 -5.20 5.74
CA PHE A 116 30.82 -3.94 6.28
C PHE A 116 31.16 -4.00 7.79
N GLY A 117 30.90 -5.12 8.46
CA GLY A 117 31.16 -5.28 9.90
C GLY A 117 30.25 -4.44 10.80
N ALA A 118 29.07 -4.05 10.31
CA ALA A 118 28.13 -3.22 11.06
C ALA A 118 27.24 -4.06 11.99
N ALA A 119 27.12 -3.63 13.25
CA ALA A 119 26.30 -4.31 14.25
C ALA A 119 24.78 -4.15 13.99
N SER A 120 24.39 -3.06 13.34
CA SER A 120 23.01 -2.78 12.95
C SER A 120 22.98 -1.90 11.69
N PHE A 121 21.80 -1.81 11.08
CA PHE A 121 21.56 -0.87 9.99
C PHE A 121 21.87 0.57 10.38
N ASP A 122 21.50 0.99 11.60
CA ASP A 122 21.67 2.36 12.06
C ASP A 122 23.15 2.76 12.08
N VAL A 123 24.03 1.87 12.56
CA VAL A 123 25.49 2.09 12.55
C VAL A 123 26.02 2.24 11.13
N LEU A 124 25.54 1.42 10.18
CA LEU A 124 25.96 1.54 8.79
C LEU A 124 25.41 2.83 8.14
N ALA A 125 24.19 3.23 8.51
CA ALA A 125 23.49 4.39 7.95
C ALA A 125 24.01 5.74 8.46
N GLU A 126 24.82 5.77 9.53
CA GLU A 126 25.59 6.95 9.96
C GLU A 126 26.59 7.41 8.88
N ASN A 127 27.02 6.48 8.03
CA ASN A 127 27.95 6.74 6.94
C ASN A 127 27.21 6.79 5.59
N ARG A 128 27.67 7.63 4.67
CA ARG A 128 27.20 7.53 3.28
C ARG A 128 27.95 6.39 2.60
N PRO A 129 27.31 5.64 1.69
CA PRO A 129 27.99 4.55 0.97
C PRO A 129 29.29 4.99 0.28
N ILE A 130 29.32 6.23 -0.23
CA ILE A 130 30.49 6.79 -0.90
C ILE A 130 31.65 7.12 0.07
N ASP A 131 31.36 7.36 1.36
CA ASP A 131 32.37 7.64 2.37
C ASP A 131 33.09 6.36 2.82
N LEU A 132 32.48 5.20 2.55
CA LEU A 132 33.06 3.88 2.81
C LEU A 132 33.94 3.40 1.64
N VAL A 133 34.02 4.14 0.54
CA VAL A 133 34.89 3.79 -0.60
C VAL A 133 36.31 4.30 -0.35
N ASP A 134 37.31 3.53 -0.78
CA ASP A 134 38.70 3.96 -0.78
C ASP A 134 38.86 5.34 -1.45
N PRO A 135 39.49 6.34 -0.80
CA PRO A 135 39.73 7.65 -1.37
C PRO A 135 40.35 7.63 -2.77
N GLU A 136 41.21 6.66 -3.08
CA GLU A 136 41.86 6.52 -4.39
C GLU A 136 40.88 6.06 -5.48
N GLN A 137 39.76 5.42 -5.11
CA GLN A 137 38.77 4.86 -6.02
C GLN A 137 37.43 5.62 -6.02
N LEU A 138 37.34 6.76 -5.34
CA LEU A 138 36.13 7.58 -5.27
C LEU A 138 35.59 7.96 -6.65
N ASP A 139 36.47 8.35 -7.58
CA ASP A 139 36.05 8.76 -8.92
C ASP A 139 35.51 7.58 -9.74
N ALA A 140 36.07 6.40 -9.59
CA ALA A 140 35.56 5.18 -10.20
C ALA A 140 34.17 4.80 -9.66
N ALA A 141 33.99 4.84 -8.33
CA ALA A 141 32.70 4.58 -7.70
C ALA A 141 31.62 5.62 -8.11
N ARG A 142 31.99 6.90 -8.21
CA ARG A 142 31.11 7.96 -8.72
C ARG A 142 30.72 7.74 -10.17
N ALA A 143 31.66 7.34 -11.02
CA ALA A 143 31.40 7.05 -12.42
C ALA A 143 30.41 5.88 -12.59
N LEU A 144 30.55 4.81 -11.81
CA LEU A 144 29.62 3.67 -11.81
C LEU A 144 28.20 4.12 -11.44
N ARG A 145 28.07 4.89 -10.36
CA ARG A 145 26.78 5.45 -9.94
C ARG A 145 26.19 6.37 -11.00
N GLN A 146 26.99 7.27 -11.57
CA GLN A 146 26.52 8.19 -12.61
C GLN A 146 26.05 7.44 -13.86
N GLU A 147 26.76 6.38 -14.26
CA GLU A 147 26.38 5.58 -15.42
C GLU A 147 25.04 4.87 -15.21
N SER A 148 24.82 4.28 -14.02
CA SER A 148 23.53 3.67 -13.68
C SER A 148 22.40 4.70 -13.66
N LEU A 149 22.61 5.87 -13.04
CA LEU A 149 21.62 6.95 -13.04
C LEU A 149 21.31 7.50 -14.44
N ARG A 150 22.33 7.61 -15.30
CA ARG A 150 22.20 8.12 -16.66
C ARG A 150 21.46 7.14 -17.58
N THR A 151 21.71 5.85 -17.43
CA THR A 151 21.14 4.81 -18.30
C THR A 151 19.83 4.22 -17.76
N GLY A 152 19.56 4.38 -16.46
CA GLY A 152 18.47 3.71 -15.76
C GLY A 152 18.66 2.19 -15.72
N ARG A 153 19.90 1.70 -15.80
CA ARG A 153 20.26 0.28 -15.84
C ARG A 153 21.42 0.00 -14.91
N GLY A 154 21.60 -1.29 -14.59
CA GLY A 154 22.79 -1.81 -13.93
C GLY A 154 24.07 -1.36 -14.63
N SER A 155 25.04 -0.84 -13.87
CA SER A 155 26.41 -0.66 -14.31
C SER A 155 27.08 -2.03 -14.52
N ASN A 156 28.20 -2.05 -15.23
CA ASN A 156 29.09 -3.20 -15.16
C ASN A 156 29.63 -3.38 -13.75
N TYR A 157 30.02 -4.61 -13.43
CA TYR A 157 30.75 -4.91 -12.22
C TYR A 157 32.13 -4.26 -12.25
N ALA A 158 32.56 -3.78 -11.09
CA ALA A 158 33.89 -3.23 -10.87
C ALA A 158 34.40 -3.64 -9.50
N ILE A 159 35.71 -3.83 -9.42
CA ILE A 159 36.38 -4.11 -8.15
C ILE A 159 36.65 -2.78 -7.44
N ILE A 160 36.01 -2.58 -6.29
CA ILE A 160 36.13 -1.40 -5.45
C ILE A 160 36.52 -1.85 -4.04
N ARG A 161 37.49 -1.14 -3.46
CA ARG A 161 37.88 -1.29 -2.07
C ARG A 161 36.99 -0.44 -1.19
N HIS A 162 36.49 -1.05 -0.13
CA HIS A 162 35.70 -0.38 0.88
C HIS A 162 36.35 -0.46 2.25
N ALA A 163 36.23 0.61 3.03
CA ALA A 163 36.47 0.61 4.45
C ALA A 163 35.26 0.01 5.17
N ARG A 164 35.50 -1.01 5.99
CA ARG A 164 34.54 -1.51 6.98
C ARG A 164 34.40 -0.50 8.11
N ILE A 165 33.37 -0.68 8.95
CA ILE A 165 33.13 0.18 10.12
C ILE A 165 34.26 0.07 11.15
N ASP A 166 34.93 -1.09 11.22
CA ASP A 166 36.12 -1.31 12.06
C ASP A 166 37.43 -0.74 11.45
N GLY A 167 37.36 -0.17 10.24
CA GLY A 167 38.50 0.42 9.52
C GLY A 167 39.30 -0.55 8.67
N GLU A 168 38.96 -1.84 8.64
CA GLU A 168 39.59 -2.80 7.73
C GLU A 168 39.19 -2.53 6.28
N MET A 169 40.15 -2.58 5.36
CA MET A 169 39.88 -2.43 3.93
C MET A 169 39.56 -3.79 3.31
N ILE A 170 38.40 -3.90 2.67
CA ILE A 170 37.97 -5.09 1.94
C ILE A 170 37.84 -4.78 0.46
N GLU A 171 38.22 -5.74 -0.38
CA GLU A 171 38.00 -5.67 -1.82
C GLU A 171 36.66 -6.32 -2.15
N THR A 172 35.86 -5.63 -2.97
CA THR A 172 34.49 -6.05 -3.29
C THR A 172 34.20 -5.83 -4.75
N GLU A 173 33.47 -6.75 -5.38
CA GLU A 173 32.93 -6.56 -6.71
C GLU A 173 31.54 -5.91 -6.59
N VAL A 174 31.35 -4.75 -7.25
CA VAL A 174 30.16 -3.92 -7.09
C VAL A 174 29.58 -3.53 -8.44
N ALA A 175 28.26 -3.54 -8.52
CA ALA A 175 27.48 -2.91 -9.57
C ALA A 175 26.41 -2.00 -8.95
N CYS A 176 26.09 -0.89 -9.62
CA CYS A 176 24.99 0.02 -9.25
C CYS A 176 23.82 -0.20 -10.20
N ALA A 177 22.59 -0.21 -9.71
CA ALA A 177 21.38 -0.35 -10.54
C ALA A 177 20.50 0.89 -10.45
#